data_AF-A0A5B7TEY5-F1
#
_entry.id   AF-A0A5B7TEY5-F1
#
_cell.length_a   1.000
_cell.length_b   1.000
_cell.length_c   1.000
_cell.angle_alpha   90.00
_cell.angle_beta   90.00
_cell.angle_gamma   90.00
#
_symmetry.space_group_name_H-M   'P 1'
#
loop_
_entity.id
_entity.type
_entity.pdbx_description
1 polymer ?
#
loop_
_entity_poly.entity_id
_entity_poly.type
_entity_poly.pdbx_seq_one_letter_code
_entity_poly.pdbx_strand_id
1 'polypeptide(L)'
;MVDKLLIVALFTESIWETIKLIKKEKGLNTDRIGTIIIGIFICILAKVDFFKLFAINFSVEYFGYILTGLIVSRGSNFLHDLFGSIDKIYQNQKKESK
;
A
#
# COMPACT_ATOMS: atom_id res chain seq x y z
N MET A 1 12.56 -4.01 -14.88
CA MET A 1 13.23 -3.15 -13.87
C MET A 1 12.43 -1.87 -13.63
N VAL A 2 11.97 -1.22 -14.71
CA VAL A 2 11.07 -0.06 -14.68
C VAL A 2 9.76 -0.35 -13.92
N ASP A 3 9.18 -1.54 -14.10
CA ASP A 3 7.88 -1.90 -13.47
C ASP A 3 7.96 -1.90 -11.93
N LYS A 4 9.05 -2.44 -11.38
CA LYS A 4 9.27 -2.44 -9.92
C LYS A 4 9.39 -1.01 -9.39
N LEU A 5 10.05 -0.12 -10.14
CA LEU A 5 10.19 1.28 -9.75
C LEU A 5 8.83 2.01 -9.78
N LEU A 6 8.01 1.76 -10.80
CA LEU A 6 6.65 2.32 -10.90
C LEU A 6 5.73 1.81 -9.79
N ILE A 7 5.80 0.52 -9.46
CA ILE A 7 5.05 -0.09 -8.36
C ILE A 7 5.47 0.53 -7.02
N VAL A 8 6.78 0.68 -6.79
CA VAL A 8 7.30 1.35 -5.58
C VAL A 8 6.84 2.81 -5.51
N ALA A 9 6.85 3.54 -6.62
CA ALA A 9 6.36 4.92 -6.67
C ALA A 9 4.86 5.01 -6.32
N LEU A 10 4.04 4.11 -6.89
CA LEU A 10 2.61 4.00 -6.55
C LEU A 10 2.38 3.71 -5.06
N PHE A 11 3.15 2.80 -4.47
CA PHE A 11 3.05 2.52 -3.04
C PHE A 11 3.48 3.70 -2.18
N THR A 12 4.56 4.38 -2.57
CA THR A 12 5.05 5.57 -1.87
C THR A 12 3.97 6.64 -1.81
N GLU A 13 3.32 6.93 -2.95
CA GLU A 13 2.21 7.88 -3.02
C GLU A 13 1.02 7.42 -2.17
N SER A 14 0.65 6.15 -2.29
CA SER A 14 -0.46 5.54 -1.55
C SER A 14 -0.28 5.65 -0.04
N ILE A 15 0.93 5.38 0.46
CA ILE A 15 1.28 5.50 1.87
C ILE A 15 1.21 6.96 2.31
N TRP A 16 1.82 7.88 1.55
CA TRP A 16 1.82 9.30 1.89
C TRP A 16 0.41 9.88 1.96
N GLU A 17 -0.41 9.57 0.96
CA GLU A 17 -1.81 9.94 0.93
C GLU A 17 -2.58 9.36 2.12
N THR A 18 -2.28 8.12 2.55
CA THR A 18 -2.90 7.53 3.75
C THR A 18 -2.57 8.32 5.01
N ILE A 19 -1.31 8.72 5.18
CA ILE A 19 -0.86 9.51 6.33
C ILE A 19 -1.53 10.89 6.35
N LYS A 20 -1.70 11.53 5.17
CA LYS A 20 -2.36 12.83 5.07
C LYS A 20 -3.81 12.81 5.55
N LEU A 21 -4.54 11.70 5.37
CA LEU A 21 -5.92 11.55 5.84
C LEU A 21 -6.09 11.63 7.37
N ILE A 22 -4.99 11.53 8.12
CA ILE A 22 -5.00 11.69 9.57
C ILE A 22 -5.24 13.14 9.97
N LYS A 23 -4.77 14.12 9.18
CA LYS A 23 -4.97 15.55 9.45
C LYS A 23 -6.33 16.00 8.91
N LYS A 24 -7.12 16.68 9.76
CA LYS A 24 -8.35 17.40 9.42
C LYS A 24 -8.12 18.91 9.63
N GLU A 25 -8.93 19.76 8.99
CA GLU A 25 -8.86 21.23 9.13
C GLU A 25 -8.93 21.71 10.59
N LYS A 26 -9.60 20.96 11.47
CA LYS A 26 -9.71 21.26 12.91
C LYS A 26 -9.19 20.13 13.80
N GLY A 27 -8.04 19.54 13.47
CA GLY A 27 -7.33 18.60 14.35
C GLY A 27 -7.02 17.25 13.72
N LEU A 28 -6.96 16.20 14.53
CA LEU A 28 -6.66 14.83 14.07
C LEU A 28 -7.95 14.01 13.91
N ASN A 29 -7.99 13.17 12.88
CA ASN A 29 -9.10 12.27 12.63
C ASN A 29 -8.93 10.96 13.42
N THR A 30 -9.43 10.92 14.65
CA THR A 30 -9.30 9.76 15.56
C THR A 30 -9.81 8.47 14.93
N ASP A 31 -10.89 8.52 14.14
CA ASP A 31 -11.44 7.35 13.45
C ASP A 31 -10.44 6.75 12.46
N ARG A 32 -9.71 7.60 11.74
CA ARG A 32 -8.68 7.15 10.78
C ARG A 32 -7.46 6.60 11.48
N ILE A 33 -7.06 7.22 12.58
CA ILE A 33 -5.97 6.69 13.42
C ILE A 33 -6.35 5.29 13.93
N GLY A 34 -7.57 5.11 14.45
CA GLY A 34 -8.06 3.81 14.90
C GLY A 34 -8.07 2.77 13.78
N THR A 35 -8.54 3.15 12.58
CA THR A 35 -8.54 2.26 11.40
C THR A 35 -7.12 1.84 11.00
N ILE A 36 -6.17 2.77 11.00
CA ILE A 36 -4.75 2.51 10.68
C ILE A 36 -4.14 1.55 11.71
N ILE A 37 -4.37 1.80 13.00
CA ILE A 37 -3.85 0.95 14.08
C ILE A 37 -4.40 -0.47 13.94
N ILE A 38 -5.71 -0.63 13.72
CA ILE A 38 -6.34 -1.94 13.53
C ILE A 38 -5.78 -2.63 12.27
N GLY A 39 -5.64 -1.91 11.16
CA GLY A 39 -5.07 -2.45 9.92
C GLY A 39 -3.64 -2.97 10.11
N ILE A 40 -2.78 -2.18 10.76
CA ILE A 40 -1.41 -2.58 11.10
C ILE A 40 -1.41 -3.81 12.00
N PHE A 41 -2.24 -3.82 13.05
CA PHE A 41 -2.29 -4.93 13.99
C PHE A 41 -2.70 -6.24 13.32
N ILE A 42 -3.75 -6.21 12.47
CA ILE A 42 -4.18 -7.37 11.70
C ILE A 42 -3.07 -7.85 10.76
N CYS A 43 -2.41 -6.96 10.02
CA CYS A 43 -1.34 -7.34 9.09
C CYS A 43 -0.12 -7.95 9.80
N ILE A 44 0.24 -7.44 10.98
CA ILE A 44 1.31 -8.04 11.81
C ILE A 44 0.90 -9.44 12.29
N LEU A 45 -0.30 -9.60 12.85
CA LEU A 45 -0.76 -10.89 13.37
C LEU A 45 -0.94 -11.94 12.27
N ALA A 46 -1.50 -11.54 11.14
CA ALA A 46 -1.71 -12.40 9.98
C ALA A 46 -0.44 -12.59 9.13
N LYS A 47 0.67 -11.90 9.46
CA LYS A 47 1.94 -11.89 8.71
C LYS A 47 1.74 -11.57 7.22
N VAL A 48 0.82 -10.66 6.92
CA VAL A 48 0.47 -10.26 5.55
C VAL A 48 1.40 -9.14 5.11
N ASP A 49 2.21 -9.42 4.09
CA ASP A 49 3.12 -8.46 3.46
C ASP A 49 2.79 -8.33 1.98
N PHE A 50 2.25 -7.17 1.62
CA PHE A 50 1.88 -6.84 0.26
C PHE A 50 3.09 -6.70 -0.67
N PHE A 51 4.22 -6.22 -0.14
CA PHE A 51 5.42 -5.94 -0.93
C PHE A 51 6.12 -7.22 -1.37
N LYS A 52 6.01 -8.29 -0.58
CA LYS A 52 6.46 -9.63 -0.97
C LYS A 52 5.77 -10.15 -2.23
N LEU A 53 4.50 -9.78 -2.48
CA LEU A 53 3.79 -10.16 -3.71
C LEU A 53 4.48 -9.61 -4.98
N PHE A 54 5.19 -8.49 -4.86
CA PHE A 54 5.90 -7.84 -5.96
C PHE A 54 7.42 -8.11 -5.94
N ALA A 55 7.85 -9.11 -5.17
CA ALA A 55 9.25 -9.44 -4.95
C ALA A 55 10.07 -8.23 -4.46
N ILE A 56 9.45 -7.40 -3.62
CA ILE A 56 10.11 -6.31 -2.87
C ILE A 56 10.29 -6.84 -1.45
N ASN A 57 11.50 -7.30 -1.15
CA ASN A 57 11.85 -7.77 0.18
C ASN A 57 12.51 -6.63 0.95
N PHE A 58 11.92 -6.26 2.08
CA PHE A 58 12.58 -5.38 3.04
C PHE A 58 13.58 -6.16 3.88
N SER A 59 14.67 -5.51 4.28
CA SER A 59 15.64 -6.09 5.22
C SER A 59 15.03 -6.39 6.59
N VAL A 60 13.90 -5.74 6.93
CA VAL A 60 13.15 -5.93 8.17
C VAL A 60 11.71 -6.32 7.83
N GLU A 61 11.31 -7.57 8.09
CA GLU A 61 9.98 -8.08 7.72
C GLU A 61 8.83 -7.31 8.37
N TYR A 62 9.01 -6.86 9.62
CA TYR A 62 8.00 -6.08 10.33
C TYR A 62 7.64 -4.77 9.62
N PHE A 63 8.57 -4.20 8.84
CA PHE A 63 8.32 -2.98 8.08
C PHE A 63 7.29 -3.23 6.96
N GLY A 64 7.36 -4.38 6.30
CA GLY A 64 6.40 -4.78 5.27
C GLY A 64 4.98 -4.90 5.83
N TYR A 65 4.83 -5.48 7.01
CA TYR A 65 3.53 -5.62 7.69
C TYR A 65 2.91 -4.28 8.06
N ILE A 66 3.71 -3.34 8.58
CA ILE A 66 3.24 -2.00 8.96
C ILE A 66 2.77 -1.22 7.73
N LEU A 67 3.58 -1.20 6.67
CA LEU A 67 3.23 -0.50 5.43
C LEU A 67 2.00 -1.12 4.76
N THR A 68 1.90 -2.45 4.79
CA THR A 68 0.71 -3.17 4.28
C THR A 68 -0.54 -2.79 5.09
N GLY A 69 -0.44 -2.73 6.42
CA GLY A 69 -1.53 -2.32 7.29
C GLY A 69 -1.99 -0.88 7.04
N LEU A 70 -1.05 0.03 6.77
CA LEU A 70 -1.36 1.41 6.35
C LEU A 70 -2.19 1.40 5.06
N ILE A 71 -1.74 0.70 4.02
CA ILE A 71 -2.44 0.64 2.73
C ILE A 71 -3.84 0.02 2.89
N VAL A 72 -3.94 -1.11 3.60
CA VAL A 72 -5.20 -1.84 3.81
C VAL A 72 -6.20 -1.03 4.64
N SER A 73 -5.74 -0.16 5.54
CA SER A 73 -6.61 0.70 6.36
C SER A 73 -7.48 1.68 5.55
N ARG A 74 -7.16 1.91 4.27
CA ARG A 74 -8.00 2.69 3.34
C ARG A 74 -9.25 1.92 2.86
N GLY A 75 -9.28 0.60 3.05
CA GLY A 75 -10.38 -0.28 2.70
C GLY A 75 -10.22 -0.97 1.35
N SER A 76 -11.12 -1.91 1.08
CA SER A 76 -11.10 -2.78 -0.11
C SER A 76 -11.23 -2.02 -1.42
N ASN A 77 -11.97 -0.91 -1.44
CA ASN A 77 -12.14 -0.10 -2.66
C ASN A 77 -10.79 0.45 -3.13
N PHE A 78 -10.01 1.01 -2.20
CA PHE A 78 -8.67 1.52 -2.52
C PHE A 78 -7.73 0.40 -2.97
N LEU A 79 -7.75 -0.75 -2.29
CA LEU A 79 -6.92 -1.90 -2.68
C LEU A 79 -7.27 -2.40 -4.07
N HIS A 80 -8.56 -2.50 -4.41
CA HIS A 80 -9.00 -2.94 -5.73
C HIS A 80 -8.48 -2.02 -6.84
N ASP A 81 -8.60 -0.71 -6.65
CA ASP A 81 -8.10 0.30 -7.60
C ASP A 81 -6.57 0.25 -7.73
N LEU A 82 -5.87 0.04 -6.61
CA LEU A 82 -4.41 -0.12 -6.59
C LEU A 82 -3.97 -1.34 -7.39
N PHE A 83 -4.60 -2.50 -7.18
CA PHE A 83 -4.33 -3.71 -7.96
C PHE A 83 -4.62 -3.52 -9.44
N GLY A 84 -5.74 -2.90 -9.80
CA GLY A 84 -6.08 -2.62 -11.19
C GLY A 84 -5.05 -1.70 -11.86
N SER A 85 -4.48 -0.75 -11.11
CA SER A 85 -3.41 0.13 -11.62
C SER A 85 -2.11 -0.63 -11.85
N ILE A 86 -1.76 -1.56 -10.96
CA ILE A 86 -0.58 -2.41 -11.11
C ILE A 86 -0.74 -3.36 -12.30
N ASP A 87 -1.90 -4.01 -12.44
CA ASP A 87 -2.17 -4.92 -13.56
C ASP A 87 -2.04 -4.18 -14.91
N LYS A 88 -2.56 -2.95 -15.01
CA LYS A 88 -2.38 -2.10 -16.19
C LYS A 88 -0.91 -1.83 -16.51
N ILE A 89 -0.06 -1.57 -15.51
CA ILE A 89 1.39 -1.38 -15.70
C ILE A 89 2.00 -2.64 -16.31
N TYR A 90 1.69 -3.82 -15.77
CA TYR A 90 2.18 -5.09 -16.32
C TYR A 90 1.70 -5.34 -17.76
N GLN A 91 0.44 -5.03 -18.06
CA GLN A 91 -0.15 -5.30 -19.38
C GLN A 91 0.34 -4.33 -20.46
N ASN A 92 0.57 -3.06 -20.13
CA ASN A 92 1.11 -2.08 -21.07
C ASN A 92 2.52 -2.43 -21.52
N GLN A 93 3.36 -2.92 -20.60
CA GLN A 93 4.72 -3.36 -20.91
C GLN A 93 4.75 -4.60 -21.83
N LYS A 94 3.79 -5.52 -21.66
CA LYS A 94 3.63 -6.68 -22.55
C LYS A 94 3.23 -6.29 -23.98
N LYS A 95 2.54 -5.16 -24.16
CA LYS A 95 2.21 -4.60 -25.47
C LYS A 95 3.38 -3.87 -26.12
N GLU A 96 4.22 -3.18 -25.36
CA GLU A 96 5.42 -2.48 -25.88
C GLU A 96 6.55 -3.43 -26.29
N SER A 97 6.55 -4.67 -25.78
CA SER A 97 7.52 -5.71 -26.17
C SER A 97 7.08 -6.57 -27.38
N LYS A 98 5.99 -6.20 -28.06
CA LYS A 98 5.52 -6.81 -29.31
C LYS A 98 5.65 -5.81 -30.45
#